data_AF-U2FYB1-F1
#
_entry.id   AF-U2FYB1-F1
#
_cell.length_a   1.000
_cell.length_b   1.000
_cell.length_c   1.000
_cell.angle_alpha   90.00
_cell.angle_beta   90.00
_cell.angle_gamma   90.00
#
_symmetry.space_group_name_H-M   'P 1'
#
loop_
_entity.id
_entity.type
_entity.pdbx_description
1 polymer ?
#
loop_
_entity_poly.entity_id
_entity_poly.type
_entity_poly.pdbx_seq_one_letter_code
_entity_poly.pdbx_strand_id
1 'polypeptide(L)'
;MTDNASARTRVEERLRAGDRRFSKLEQRIDASDAAVKAHLQRQDEKIDAIVASVSLIQTNTQSMVDTWEGGARAVRALCRLADAWRFLVRHVAGPTLAFGTVGVIVFRYIRHEPIPDWANAVVKLLLG
;
A
#
# COMPACT_ATOMS: atom_id res chain seq x y z
N MET A 1 90.03 -8.20 -14.62
CA MET A 1 89.08 -7.93 -15.72
C MET A 1 87.86 -8.87 -15.73
N THR A 2 87.93 -10.04 -15.08
CA THR A 2 86.86 -11.05 -15.01
C THR A 2 85.68 -10.69 -14.09
N ASP A 3 85.90 -9.92 -13.02
CA ASP A 3 84.84 -9.56 -12.06
C ASP A 3 83.72 -8.68 -12.66
N ASN A 4 84.05 -7.79 -13.61
CA ASN A 4 83.06 -6.92 -14.24
C ASN A 4 82.11 -7.68 -15.18
N ALA A 5 82.56 -8.78 -15.77
CA ALA A 5 81.71 -9.61 -16.65
C ALA A 5 80.69 -10.43 -15.85
N SER A 6 81.13 -11.00 -14.71
CA SER A 6 80.30 -11.73 -13.75
C SER A 6 79.24 -10.82 -13.09
N ALA A 7 79.60 -9.58 -12.75
CA ALA A 7 78.66 -8.61 -12.21
C ALA A 7 77.56 -8.23 -13.23
N ARG A 8 77.92 -8.03 -14.50
CA ARG A 8 76.98 -7.69 -15.57
C ARG A 8 75.97 -8.81 -15.86
N THR A 9 76.41 -10.06 -15.93
CA THR A 9 75.50 -11.21 -16.15
C THR A 9 74.52 -11.39 -15.00
N ARG A 10 74.97 -11.24 -13.73
CA ARG A 10 74.09 -11.29 -12.56
C ARG A 10 73.04 -10.16 -12.57
N VAL A 11 73.40 -8.97 -13.05
CA VAL A 11 72.45 -7.84 -13.20
C VAL A 11 71.43 -8.12 -14.31
N GLU A 12 71.85 -8.65 -15.46
CA GLU A 12 70.93 -9.03 -16.55
C GLU A 12 69.95 -10.14 -16.14
N GLU A 13 70.40 -11.14 -15.38
CA GLU A 13 69.51 -12.18 -14.86
C GLU A 13 68.47 -11.61 -13.89
N ARG A 14 68.86 -10.67 -13.04
CA ARG A 14 67.93 -9.97 -12.13
C ARG A 14 66.92 -9.13 -12.90
N LEU A 15 67.34 -8.43 -13.96
CA LEU A 15 66.44 -7.66 -14.82
C LEU A 15 65.43 -8.58 -15.52
N ARG A 16 65.87 -9.67 -16.16
CA ARG A 16 64.97 -10.67 -16.77
C ARG A 16 64.05 -11.35 -15.76
N ALA A 17 64.50 -11.56 -14.52
CA ALA A 17 63.67 -12.06 -13.45
C ALA A 17 62.64 -11.01 -12.98
N GLY A 18 63.03 -9.73 -12.97
CA GLY A 18 62.17 -8.59 -12.72
C GLY A 18 61.07 -8.45 -13.77
N ASP A 19 61.42 -8.43 -15.05
CA ASP A 19 60.48 -8.31 -16.17
C ASP A 19 59.43 -9.43 -16.16
N ARG A 20 59.85 -10.67 -15.88
CA ARG A 20 58.92 -11.81 -15.74
C ARG A 20 57.94 -11.64 -14.57
N ARG A 21 58.40 -11.05 -13.46
CA ARG A 21 57.54 -10.77 -12.30
C ARG A 21 56.59 -9.62 -12.59
N PHE A 22 57.05 -8.56 -13.26
CA PHE A 22 56.23 -7.42 -13.66
C PHE A 22 55.15 -7.83 -14.67
N SER A 23 55.52 -8.57 -15.72
CA SER A 23 54.57 -9.13 -16.68
C SER A 23 53.50 -10.00 -16.01
N LYS A 24 53.89 -10.82 -15.03
CA LYS A 24 52.93 -11.64 -14.27
C LYS A 24 52.04 -10.79 -13.35
N LEU A 25 52.55 -9.66 -12.83
CA LEU A 25 51.77 -8.74 -12.02
C LEU A 25 50.74 -8.00 -12.86
N GLU A 26 51.16 -7.47 -14.01
CA GLU A 26 50.32 -6.76 -14.98
C GLU A 26 49.16 -7.66 -15.41
N GLN A 27 49.44 -8.91 -15.79
CA GLN A 27 48.40 -9.88 -16.14
C GLN A 27 47.41 -10.14 -15.00
N ARG A 28 47.86 -10.15 -13.74
CA ARG A 28 46.98 -10.32 -12.57
C ARG A 28 46.15 -9.07 -12.29
N ILE A 29 46.71 -7.90 -12.52
CA ILE A 29 46.01 -6.62 -12.37
C ILE A 29 44.93 -6.52 -13.44
N ASP A 30 45.25 -6.78 -14.71
CA ASP A 30 44.27 -6.77 -15.80
C ASP A 30 43.12 -7.76 -15.56
N ALA A 31 43.46 -8.98 -15.10
CA ALA A 31 42.46 -9.98 -14.75
C ALA A 31 41.59 -9.56 -13.55
N SER A 32 42.20 -8.91 -12.55
CA SER A 32 41.49 -8.37 -11.39
C SER A 32 40.55 -7.23 -11.79
N ASP A 33 41.02 -6.29 -12.60
CA ASP A 33 40.24 -5.15 -13.08
C ASP A 33 39.06 -5.60 -13.93
N ALA A 34 39.27 -6.58 -14.81
CA ALA A 34 38.20 -7.20 -15.58
C ALA A 34 37.15 -7.87 -14.66
N ALA A 35 37.60 -8.58 -13.62
CA ALA A 35 36.70 -9.23 -12.67
C ALA A 35 35.92 -8.21 -11.82
N VAL A 36 36.56 -7.14 -11.36
CA VAL A 36 35.92 -6.06 -10.61
C VAL A 36 34.91 -5.33 -11.49
N LYS A 37 35.26 -5.00 -12.72
CA LYS A 37 34.34 -4.36 -13.67
C LYS A 37 33.10 -5.21 -13.93
N ALA A 38 33.28 -6.51 -14.16
CA ALA A 38 32.16 -7.43 -14.33
C ALA A 38 31.31 -7.56 -13.06
N HIS A 39 31.94 -7.51 -11.87
CA HIS A 39 31.21 -7.54 -10.61
C HIS A 39 30.38 -6.27 -10.39
N LEU A 40 30.94 -5.09 -10.66
CA LEU A 40 30.25 -3.81 -10.56
C LEU A 40 29.06 -3.74 -11.53
N GLN A 41 29.23 -4.19 -12.78
CA GLN A 41 28.13 -4.27 -13.74
C GLN A 41 26.96 -5.13 -13.23
N ARG A 42 27.26 -6.30 -12.65
CA ARG A 42 26.22 -7.15 -12.04
C ARG A 42 25.59 -6.52 -10.79
N GLN A 43 26.33 -5.69 -10.05
CA GLN A 43 25.76 -4.96 -8.92
C GLN A 43 24.82 -3.87 -9.40
N ASP A 44 25.20 -3.11 -10.44
CA ASP A 44 24.34 -2.08 -11.04
C ASP A 44 23.03 -2.70 -11.55
N GLU A 45 23.09 -3.83 -12.28
CA GLU A 45 21.90 -4.56 -12.72
C GLU A 45 20.99 -4.98 -11.54
N LYS A 46 21.59 -5.42 -10.43
CA LYS A 46 20.83 -5.78 -9.22
C LYS A 46 20.23 -4.55 -8.54
N ILE A 47 20.95 -3.44 -8.50
CA ILE A 47 20.48 -2.18 -7.92
C ILE A 47 19.29 -1.68 -8.75
N ASP A 48 19.38 -1.69 -10.08
CA ASP A 48 18.28 -1.31 -10.96
C ASP A 48 17.04 -2.18 -10.73
N ALA A 49 17.22 -3.50 -10.59
CA ALA A 49 16.12 -4.41 -10.26
C ALA A 49 15.49 -4.11 -8.88
N ILE A 50 16.31 -3.79 -7.88
CA ILE A 50 15.84 -3.39 -6.54
C ILE A 50 15.07 -2.06 -6.63
N VAL A 51 15.60 -1.05 -7.32
CA VAL A 51 14.93 0.25 -7.51
C VAL A 51 13.58 0.06 -8.19
N ALA A 52 13.51 -0.78 -9.24
CA ALA A 52 12.26 -1.12 -9.89
C ALA A 52 11.27 -1.76 -8.90
N SER A 53 11.70 -2.73 -8.10
CA SER A 53 10.83 -3.38 -7.09
C SER A 53 10.35 -2.40 -6.01
N VAL A 54 11.21 -1.50 -5.54
CA VAL A 54 10.87 -0.50 -4.51
C VAL A 54 9.87 0.50 -5.06
N SER A 55 10.03 0.94 -6.32
CA SER A 55 9.07 1.83 -6.98
C SER A 55 7.68 1.19 -7.11
N LEU A 56 7.63 -0.12 -7.40
CA LEU A 56 6.38 -0.88 -7.44
C LEU A 56 5.75 -0.98 -6.05
N ILE A 57 6.53 -1.30 -5.02
CA ILE A 57 6.05 -1.36 -3.63
C ILE A 57 5.51 -0.01 -3.18
N GLN A 58 6.19 1.09 -3.50
CA GLN A 58 5.74 2.44 -3.20
C GLN A 58 4.40 2.75 -3.87
N THR A 59 4.26 2.41 -5.15
CA THR A 59 3.02 2.62 -5.93
C THR A 59 1.86 1.82 -5.32
N ASN A 60 2.08 0.53 -5.01
CA ASN A 60 1.09 -0.33 -4.39
C ASN A 60 0.68 0.18 -2.99
N THR A 61 1.65 0.67 -2.21
CA THR A 61 1.40 1.21 -0.87
C THR A 61 0.59 2.50 -0.93
N GLN A 62 0.88 3.40 -1.87
CA GLN A 62 0.07 4.61 -2.08
C GLN A 62 -1.37 4.26 -2.45
N SER A 63 -1.57 3.29 -3.36
CA SER A 63 -2.91 2.82 -3.70
C SER A 63 -3.67 2.23 -2.50
N MET A 64 -2.98 1.50 -1.61
CA MET A 64 -3.58 1.00 -0.37
C MET A 64 -3.97 2.13 0.60
N VAL A 65 -3.10 3.14 0.75
CA VAL A 65 -3.39 4.31 1.61
C VAL A 65 -4.59 5.09 1.08
N ASP A 66 -4.63 5.35 -0.23
CA ASP A 66 -5.73 6.07 -0.86
C ASP A 66 -7.07 5.33 -0.74
N THR A 67 -7.06 4.00 -0.90
CA THR A 67 -8.27 3.18 -0.72
C THR A 67 -8.72 3.13 0.74
N TRP A 68 -7.79 3.14 1.71
CA TRP A 68 -8.10 3.23 3.13
C TRP A 68 -8.68 4.58 3.53
N GLU A 69 -8.08 5.68 3.04
CA GLU A 69 -8.62 7.02 3.29
C GLU A 69 -10.00 7.20 2.66
N GLY A 70 -10.18 6.72 1.42
CA GLY A 70 -11.47 6.70 0.73
C GLY A 70 -12.51 5.89 1.50
N GLY A 71 -12.14 4.69 1.95
CA GLY A 71 -13.00 3.83 2.77
C GLY A 71 -13.40 4.50 4.09
N ALA A 72 -12.47 5.12 4.81
CA ALA A 72 -12.76 5.81 6.07
C ALA A 72 -13.68 7.02 5.87
N ARG A 73 -13.57 7.76 4.76
CA ARG A 73 -14.53 8.83 4.42
C ARG A 73 -15.91 8.27 4.09
N ALA A 74 -15.98 7.19 3.32
CA ALA A 74 -17.24 6.53 2.98
C ALA A 74 -17.97 6.00 4.23
N VAL A 75 -17.25 5.33 5.15
CA VAL A 75 -17.82 4.85 6.42
C VAL A 75 -18.36 6.01 7.25
N ARG A 76 -17.60 7.10 7.40
CA ARG A 76 -18.08 8.29 8.13
C ARG A 76 -19.31 8.92 7.48
N ALA A 77 -19.37 8.96 6.16
CA ALA A 77 -20.55 9.46 5.43
C ALA A 77 -21.77 8.57 5.68
N LEU A 78 -21.60 7.24 5.63
CA LEU A 78 -22.67 6.28 5.92
C LEU A 78 -23.13 6.37 7.37
N CYS A 79 -22.22 6.52 8.34
CA CYS A 79 -22.60 6.74 9.74
C CYS A 79 -23.43 8.02 9.91
N ARG A 80 -23.02 9.14 9.30
CA ARG A 80 -23.82 10.38 9.31
C ARG A 80 -25.20 10.20 8.68
N LEU A 81 -25.28 9.43 7.60
CA LEU A 81 -26.52 9.16 6.89
C LEU A 81 -27.44 8.25 7.73
N ALA A 82 -26.87 7.28 8.45
CA ALA A 82 -27.59 6.44 9.41
C ALA A 82 -28.15 7.25 10.59
N ASP A 83 -27.37 8.21 11.12
CA ASP A 83 -27.84 9.10 12.19
C ASP A 83 -28.99 10.01 11.70
N ALA A 84 -28.85 10.58 10.50
CA ALA A 84 -29.90 11.37 9.87
C ALA A 84 -31.18 10.54 9.60
N TRP A 85 -31.01 9.30 9.16
CA TRP A 85 -32.11 8.36 8.97
C TRP A 85 -32.83 8.06 10.28
N ARG A 86 -32.09 7.82 11.36
CA ARG A 86 -32.66 7.57 12.70
C ARG A 86 -33.49 8.77 13.18
N PHE A 87 -33.01 10.00 12.94
CA PHE A 87 -33.77 11.21 13.23
C PHE A 87 -35.06 11.29 12.41
N LEU A 88 -34.99 11.07 11.10
CA LEU A 88 -36.14 11.12 10.21
C LEU A 88 -37.21 10.09 10.59
N VAL A 89 -36.81 8.86 10.88
CA VAL A 89 -37.75 7.81 11.32
C VAL A 89 -38.41 8.18 12.64
N ARG A 90 -37.63 8.68 13.62
CA ARG A 90 -38.14 8.95 14.96
C ARG A 90 -39.00 10.22 15.05
N HIS A 91 -38.67 11.26 14.29
CA HIS A 91 -39.37 12.55 14.37
C HIS A 91 -40.41 12.77 13.28
N VAL A 92 -40.29 12.11 12.13
CA VAL A 92 -41.23 12.29 11.02
C VAL A 92 -42.13 11.07 10.88
N ALA A 93 -41.56 9.90 10.62
CA ALA A 93 -42.35 8.70 10.30
C ALA A 93 -43.20 8.24 11.50
N GLY A 94 -42.59 8.15 12.69
CA GLY A 94 -43.29 7.75 13.91
C GLY A 94 -44.49 8.64 14.25
N PRO A 95 -44.31 9.97 14.41
CA PRO A 95 -45.40 10.89 14.69
C PRO A 95 -46.43 10.95 13.57
N THR A 96 -46.03 10.94 12.29
CA THR A 96 -46.98 10.99 11.17
C THR A 96 -47.88 9.76 11.15
N LEU A 97 -47.33 8.56 11.39
CA LEU A 97 -48.12 7.34 11.52
C LEU A 97 -49.02 7.37 12.76
N ALA A 98 -48.51 7.86 13.89
CA ALA A 98 -49.29 8.00 15.12
C ALA A 98 -50.48 8.95 14.94
N PHE A 99 -50.24 10.18 14.45
CA PHE A 99 -51.30 11.16 14.22
C PHE A 99 -52.26 10.72 13.11
N GLY A 100 -51.76 10.10 12.04
CA GLY A 100 -52.60 9.56 10.97
C GLY A 100 -53.54 8.47 11.46
N THR A 101 -53.05 7.54 12.28
CA THR A 101 -53.88 6.45 12.84
C THR A 101 -54.93 6.97 13.81
N VAL A 102 -54.56 7.89 14.70
CA VAL A 102 -55.51 8.56 15.61
C VAL A 102 -56.56 9.34 14.82
N GLY A 103 -56.16 10.07 13.79
CA GLY A 103 -57.08 10.81 12.91
C GLY A 103 -58.11 9.91 12.22
N VAL A 104 -57.68 8.75 11.70
CA VAL A 104 -58.58 7.76 11.09
C VAL A 104 -59.56 7.19 12.12
N ILE A 105 -59.10 6.88 13.33
CA ILE A 105 -59.95 6.36 14.42
C ILE A 105 -61.02 7.39 14.78
N VAL A 106 -60.63 8.65 15.00
CA VAL A 106 -61.55 9.74 15.35
C VAL A 106 -62.55 10.01 14.22
N PHE A 107 -62.10 10.04 12.97
CA PHE A 107 -62.99 10.26 11.82
C PHE A 107 -64.05 9.17 11.68
N ARG A 108 -63.67 7.90 11.84
CA ARG A 108 -64.61 6.77 11.78
C ARG A 108 -65.54 6.72 12.99
N TYR A 109 -65.06 7.12 14.16
CA TYR A 109 -65.89 7.27 15.35
C TYR A 109 -67.00 8.31 15.14
N ILE A 110 -66.66 9.48 14.56
CA ILE A 110 -67.65 10.53 14.22
C ILE A 110 -68.66 10.04 13.17
N ARG A 111 -68.24 9.15 12.26
CA ARG A 111 -69.13 8.53 11.25
C ARG A 111 -69.91 7.31 11.74
N HIS A 112 -69.82 6.93 13.02
CA HIS A 112 -70.45 5.72 13.57
C HIS A 112 -70.12 4.42 12.81
N GLU A 113 -68.93 4.35 12.21
CA GLU A 113 -68.44 3.13 11.57
C GLU A 113 -67.63 2.27 12.57
N PRO A 114 -67.62 0.94 12.42
CA PRO A 114 -66.84 0.07 13.29
C PRO A 114 -65.34 0.39 13.18
N ILE A 115 -64.65 0.38 14.33
CA ILE A 115 -63.21 0.60 14.41
C ILE A 115 -62.51 -0.60 13.75
N PRO A 116 -61.56 -0.37 12.83
CA PRO A 116 -60.88 -1.46 12.14
C PRO A 116 -59.95 -2.26 13.05
N ASP A 117 -59.94 -3.59 12.90
CA ASP A 117 -59.19 -4.52 13.77
C ASP A 117 -57.66 -4.30 13.77
N TRP A 118 -57.12 -3.77 12.67
CA TRP A 118 -55.69 -3.45 12.55
C TRP A 118 -55.28 -2.23 13.41
N ALA A 119 -56.23 -1.37 13.81
CA ALA A 119 -55.93 -0.18 14.60
C ALA A 119 -55.35 -0.53 15.97
N ASN A 120 -55.84 -1.62 16.59
CA ASN A 120 -55.30 -2.13 17.86
C ASN A 120 -53.84 -2.60 17.71
N ALA A 121 -53.52 -3.27 16.59
CA ALA A 121 -52.15 -3.70 16.32
C ALA A 121 -51.19 -2.52 16.15
N VAL A 122 -51.63 -1.45 15.49
CA VAL A 122 -50.81 -0.24 15.30
C VAL A 122 -50.67 0.56 16.59
N VAL A 123 -51.72 0.69 17.39
CA VAL A 123 -51.67 1.34 18.70
C VAL A 123 -50.74 0.60 19.66
N LYS A 124 -50.76 -0.74 19.66
CA LYS A 124 -49.81 -1.56 20.43
C LYS A 124 -48.36 -1.37 19.98
N LEU A 125 -48.14 -1.21 18.67
CA LEU A 125 -46.80 -0.99 18.10
C LEU A 125 -46.27 0.43 18.38
N LEU A 126 -47.16 1.40 18.60
CA LEU A 126 -46.83 2.78 18.99
C LEU A 126 -46.61 2.96 20.49
N LEU A 127 -47.28 2.16 21.33
CA LEU A 127 -47.17 2.18 22.80
C LEU A 127 -46.15 1.17 23.36
N GLY A 128 -45.64 0.27 22.51
CA GLY A 128 -44.59 -0.70 22.84
C GLY A 128 -43.19 -0.11 22.83
#